data_AF-A0A1F6E7U0-F1
#
_entry.id   AF-A0A1F6E7U0-F1
#
_cell.length_a   1.000
_cell.length_b   1.000
_cell.length_c   1.000
_cell.angle_alpha   90.00
_cell.angle_beta   90.00
_cell.angle_gamma   90.00
#
_symmetry.space_group_name_H-M   'P 1'
#
loop_
_entity.id
_entity.type
_entity.pdbx_description
1 polymer ?
#
loop_
_entity_poly.entity_id
_entity_poly.type
_entity_poly.pdbx_seq_one_letter_code
_entity_poly.pdbx_strand_id
1 'polypeptide(L)'
;MRVNYKYLIATGFIIYASVFMLWSLMTTYGAAYGINAQLVSYVVTALATFFATRFVGATNANAWMYGVCWTLVYIVLDVVFVVPVAGFESLLTSFNFISYGIILLAPIIVTAATELIAPRHVI
;
A
#
# COMPACT_ATOMS: atom_id res chain seq x y z
N MET A 1 7.63 14.02 15.07
CA MET A 1 6.73 13.14 15.87
C MET A 1 7.38 11.78 16.01
N ARG A 2 7.28 11.15 17.20
CA ARG A 2 7.68 9.74 17.37
C ARG A 2 6.72 8.85 16.58
N VAL A 3 7.24 7.82 15.92
CA VAL A 3 6.40 6.87 15.18
C VAL A 3 5.59 6.03 16.15
N ASN A 4 4.29 5.90 15.90
CA ASN A 4 3.42 5.03 16.68
C ASN A 4 3.34 3.65 16.00
N TYR A 5 4.07 2.69 16.54
CA TYR A 5 4.17 1.33 15.99
C TYR A 5 2.83 0.61 15.88
N LYS A 6 1.86 0.90 16.77
CA LYS A 6 0.52 0.30 16.69
C LYS A 6 -0.21 0.77 15.45
N TYR A 7 -0.21 2.07 15.17
CA TYR A 7 -0.84 2.61 13.97
C TYR A 7 -0.10 2.20 12.71
N LEU A 8 1.23 2.10 12.75
CA LEU A 8 2.04 1.65 11.63
C LEU A 8 1.65 0.24 11.17
N ILE A 9 1.57 -0.73 12.09
CA ILE A 9 1.17 -2.11 11.74
C ILE A 9 -0.30 -2.16 11.32
N ALA A 10 -1.19 -1.53 12.09
CA ALA A 10 -2.62 -1.55 11.80
C ALA A 10 -2.96 -0.98 10.42
N THR A 11 -2.31 0.11 10.03
CA THR A 11 -2.54 0.72 8.71
C THR A 11 -1.97 -0.10 7.57
N GLY A 12 -0.81 -0.76 7.75
CA GLY A 12 -0.30 -1.74 6.78
C GLY A 12 -1.30 -2.89 6.54
N PHE A 13 -1.89 -3.41 7.61
CA PHE A 13 -2.94 -4.43 7.51
C PHE A 13 -4.20 -3.90 6.81
N ILE A 14 -4.64 -2.67 7.10
CA ILE A 14 -5.82 -2.06 6.46
C ILE A 14 -5.58 -1.87 4.95
N ILE A 15 -4.39 -1.43 4.55
CA ILE A 15 -4.02 -1.32 3.13
C ILE A 15 -4.17 -2.69 2.46
N TYR A 16 -3.57 -3.73 3.05
CA TYR A 16 -3.69 -5.09 2.53
C TYR A 16 -5.14 -5.57 2.43
N ALA A 17 -5.90 -5.46 3.52
CA ALA A 17 -7.29 -5.89 3.58
C ALA A 17 -8.15 -5.19 2.52
N SER A 18 -7.92 -3.89 2.29
CA SER A 18 -8.65 -3.12 1.27
C SER A 18 -8.41 -3.67 -0.14
N VAL A 19 -7.15 -3.97 -0.47
CA VAL A 19 -6.78 -4.51 -1.79
C VAL A 19 -7.26 -5.96 -1.92
N PHE A 20 -7.13 -6.77 -0.87
CA PHE A 20 -7.59 -8.16 -0.87
C PHE A 20 -9.12 -8.28 -1.01
N MET A 21 -9.89 -7.44 -0.34
CA MET A 21 -11.36 -7.40 -0.49
C MET A 21 -11.78 -7.01 -1.91
N LEU A 22 -11.10 -6.02 -2.51
CA LEU A 22 -11.33 -5.66 -3.90
C LEU A 22 -11.03 -6.83 -4.85
N TRP A 23 -9.91 -7.52 -4.64
CA TRP A 23 -9.55 -8.70 -5.42
C TRP A 23 -10.60 -9.81 -5.27
N SER A 24 -11.07 -10.08 -4.06
CA SER A 24 -12.13 -11.07 -3.80
C SER A 24 -13.43 -10.71 -4.51
N LEU A 25 -13.83 -9.43 -4.50
CA LEU A 25 -14.98 -8.92 -5.23
C LEU A 25 -14.81 -9.12 -6.74
N MET A 26 -13.69 -8.69 -7.31
CA MET A 26 -13.40 -8.84 -8.74
C MET A 26 -13.38 -10.32 -9.16
N THR A 27 -12.85 -11.20 -8.31
CA THR A 27 -12.82 -12.65 -8.56
C THR A 27 -14.22 -13.25 -8.60
N THR A 28 -15.09 -12.84 -7.68
CA THR A 28 -16.48 -13.31 -7.60
C THR A 28 -17.27 -12.99 -8.88
N TYR A 29 -16.99 -11.85 -9.51
CA TYR A 29 -17.64 -11.43 -10.77
C TYR A 29 -16.86 -11.83 -12.04
N GLY A 30 -15.82 -12.65 -11.93
CA GLY A 30 -14.99 -13.07 -13.07
C GLY A 30 -14.15 -11.96 -13.71
N ALA A 31 -13.99 -10.84 -13.01
CA ALA A 31 -13.28 -9.63 -13.46
C ALA A 31 -11.86 -9.49 -12.85
N ALA A 32 -11.33 -10.54 -12.21
CA ALA A 32 -10.01 -10.50 -11.57
C ALA A 32 -8.83 -10.59 -12.54
N TYR A 33 -9.08 -10.86 -13.83
CA TYR A 33 -8.04 -11.09 -14.83
C TYR A 33 -7.96 -9.95 -15.85
N GLY A 34 -6.76 -9.77 -16.43
CA GLY A 34 -6.49 -8.79 -17.48
C GLY A 34 -6.00 -7.44 -16.98
N ILE A 35 -5.60 -6.58 -17.92
CA ILE A 35 -4.95 -5.30 -17.62
C ILE A 35 -5.84 -4.32 -16.84
N ASN A 36 -7.16 -4.37 -17.08
CA ASN A 36 -8.12 -3.48 -16.41
C ASN A 36 -8.20 -3.78 -14.91
N ALA A 37 -8.25 -5.05 -14.53
CA ALA A 37 -8.25 -5.48 -13.13
C ALA A 37 -6.98 -5.02 -12.39
N GLN A 38 -5.84 -5.08 -13.08
CA GLN A 38 -4.56 -4.63 -12.53
C GLN A 38 -4.51 -3.13 -12.34
N LEU A 39 -4.95 -2.34 -13.33
CA LEU A 39 -5.01 -0.89 -13.20
C LEU A 39 -5.92 -0.46 -12.05
N VAL A 40 -7.08 -1.10 -11.90
CA VAL A 40 -8.01 -0.86 -10.79
C VAL A 40 -7.35 -1.19 -9.44
N SER A 41 -6.65 -2.34 -9.35
CA SER A 41 -5.89 -2.72 -8.15
C SER A 41 -4.82 -1.68 -7.78
N TYR A 42 -4.07 -1.16 -8.75
CA TYR A 42 -3.06 -0.13 -8.52
C TYR A 42 -3.64 1.17 -8.02
N VAL A 43 -4.74 1.63 -8.63
CA VAL A 43 -5.43 2.85 -8.21
C VAL A 43 -5.92 2.70 -6.77
N VAL A 44 -6.55 1.58 -6.42
CA VAL A 44 -7.04 1.35 -5.06
C VAL A 44 -5.88 1.22 -4.06
N THR A 45 -4.79 0.54 -4.43
CA THR A 45 -3.58 0.45 -3.60
C THR A 45 -2.99 1.84 -3.32
N ALA A 46 -2.90 2.68 -4.36
CA ALA A 46 -2.41 4.04 -4.22
C ALA A 46 -3.32 4.89 -3.32
N LEU A 47 -4.65 4.81 -3.49
CA LEU A 47 -5.61 5.53 -2.66
C LEU A 47 -5.59 5.05 -1.21
N ALA A 48 -5.58 3.75 -0.95
CA ALA A 48 -5.52 3.19 0.39
C ALA A 48 -4.25 3.66 1.12
N THR A 49 -3.10 3.60 0.42
CA THR A 49 -1.82 4.05 0.98
C THR A 49 -1.78 5.57 1.18
N PHE A 50 -2.39 6.34 0.28
CA PHE A 50 -2.54 7.79 0.42
C PHE A 50 -3.31 8.15 1.69
N PHE A 51 -4.50 7.58 1.88
CA PHE A 51 -5.33 7.86 3.05
C PHE A 51 -4.68 7.36 4.33
N ALA A 52 -4.03 6.20 4.31
CA ALA A 52 -3.25 5.71 5.44
C ALA A 52 -2.13 6.70 5.83
N THR A 53 -1.38 7.21 4.84
CA THR A 53 -0.29 8.19 5.05
C THR A 53 -0.81 9.46 5.71
N ARG A 54 -1.93 9.97 5.22
CA ARG A 54 -2.58 11.16 5.78
C ARG A 54 -3.12 10.91 7.19
N PHE A 55 -3.72 9.74 7.42
CA PHE A 55 -4.29 9.36 8.72
C PHE A 55 -3.22 9.24 9.81
N VAL A 56 -2.08 8.61 9.51
CA VAL A 56 -0.98 8.48 10.49
C VAL A 56 -0.19 9.78 10.68
N GLY A 57 -0.49 10.83 9.90
CA GLY A 57 0.22 12.10 9.95
C GLY A 57 1.71 11.95 9.62
N ALA A 58 2.05 11.13 8.62
CA ALA A 58 3.43 10.96 8.21
C ALA A 58 4.06 12.29 7.77
N THR A 59 5.37 12.39 7.98
CA THR A 59 6.24 13.53 7.65
C THR A 59 7.37 13.04 6.77
N ASN A 60 8.05 13.92 6.04
CA ASN A 60 9.18 13.51 5.20
C ASN A 60 10.27 12.73 5.95
N ALA A 61 10.49 13.03 7.24
CA ALA A 61 11.47 12.35 8.07
C ALA A 61 11.12 10.88 8.39
N ASN A 62 9.84 10.49 8.35
CA ASN A 62 9.40 9.14 8.72
C ASN A 62 8.62 8.41 7.61
N ALA A 63 8.35 9.07 6.47
CA ALA A 63 7.64 8.49 5.34
C ALA A 63 8.28 7.21 4.82
N TRP A 64 9.62 7.19 4.69
CA TRP A 64 10.37 6.00 4.28
C TRP A 64 10.15 4.81 5.22
N MET A 65 10.08 5.05 6.52
CA MET A 65 9.86 3.99 7.50
C MET A 65 8.45 3.41 7.39
N TYR A 66 7.44 4.25 7.19
CA TYR A 66 6.08 3.79 6.91
C TYR A 66 6.01 2.98 5.62
N GLY A 67 6.59 3.49 4.53
CA GLY A 67 6.64 2.77 3.24
C GLY A 67 7.27 1.39 3.37
N VAL A 68 8.47 1.31 3.94
CA VAL A 68 9.18 0.03 4.14
C VAL A 68 8.36 -0.91 5.02
N CYS A 69 7.86 -0.45 6.17
CA CYS A 69 7.10 -1.30 7.07
C CYS A 69 5.79 -1.80 6.47
N TRP A 70 5.05 -0.94 5.76
CA TRP A 70 3.80 -1.34 5.11
C TRP A 70 4.04 -2.33 3.99
N THR A 71 5.07 -2.12 3.17
CA THR A 71 5.44 -3.09 2.13
C THR A 71 5.83 -4.44 2.74
N LEU A 72 6.58 -4.46 3.85
CA LEU A 72 6.92 -5.70 4.54
C LEU A 72 5.69 -6.42 5.10
N VAL A 73 4.78 -5.69 5.76
CA VAL A 73 3.51 -6.25 6.24
C VAL A 73 2.73 -6.83 5.07
N TYR A 74 2.62 -6.11 3.97
CA TYR A 74 1.89 -6.54 2.79
C TYR A 74 2.48 -7.83 2.19
N ILE A 75 3.81 -7.91 2.01
CA ILE A 75 4.49 -9.11 1.49
C ILE A 75 4.26 -10.31 2.42
N VAL A 76 4.36 -10.12 3.74
CA VAL A 76 4.12 -11.20 4.70
C VAL A 76 2.68 -11.71 4.59
N LEU A 77 1.70 -10.82 4.47
CA LEU A 77 0.30 -11.21 4.31
C LEU A 77 0.06 -11.92 2.97
N ASP A 78 0.70 -11.49 1.88
CA ASP A 78 0.67 -12.21 0.60
C ASP A 78 1.23 -13.63 0.71
N VAL A 79 2.37 -13.80 1.40
CA VAL A 79 2.93 -15.14 1.65
C VAL A 79 1.98 -16.00 2.47
N VAL A 80 1.28 -15.42 3.44
CA VAL A 80 0.36 -16.17 4.31
C VAL A 80 -0.95 -16.51 3.61
N PHE A 81 -1.52 -15.61 2.81
CA PHE A 81 -2.87 -15.75 2.26
C PHE A 81 -2.91 -16.13 0.78
N VAL A 82 -1.96 -15.68 -0.03
CA VAL A 82 -1.96 -15.90 -1.48
C VAL A 82 -1.19 -17.17 -1.84
N VAL A 83 0.00 -17.39 -1.26
CA VAL A 83 0.83 -18.56 -1.62
C VAL A 83 0.14 -19.91 -1.39
N PRO A 84 -0.61 -20.15 -0.30
CA PRO A 84 -1.31 -21.44 -0.13
C PRO A 84 -2.36 -21.73 -1.21
N VAL A 85 -2.89 -20.69 -1.86
CA VAL A 85 -3.98 -20.80 -2.83
C VAL A 85 -3.46 -20.74 -4.27
N ALA A 86 -2.50 -19.86 -4.56
CA ALA A 86 -2.01 -19.54 -5.90
C ALA A 86 -0.54 -19.92 -6.14
N GLY A 87 0.17 -20.44 -5.13
CA GLY A 87 1.58 -20.81 -5.21
C GLY A 87 2.54 -19.62 -5.24
N PHE A 88 3.85 -19.92 -5.13
CA PHE A 88 4.90 -18.89 -5.10
C PHE A 88 5.05 -18.11 -6.41
N GLU A 89 4.68 -18.70 -7.55
CA GLU A 89 4.78 -18.05 -8.85
C GLU A 89 3.93 -16.77 -8.93
N SER A 90 2.80 -16.74 -8.22
CA SER A 90 1.95 -15.54 -8.12
C SER A 90 2.70 -14.32 -7.55
N LEU A 91 3.63 -14.53 -6.60
CA LEU A 91 4.43 -13.46 -6.00
C LEU A 91 5.52 -12.93 -6.93
N LEU A 92 5.94 -13.74 -7.90
CA LEU A 92 7.03 -13.41 -8.82
C LEU A 92 6.56 -12.64 -10.05
N THR A 93 5.27 -12.30 -10.11
CA THR A 93 4.72 -11.52 -11.23
C THR A 93 5.14 -10.06 -11.14
N SER A 94 5.41 -9.43 -12.29
CA SER A 94 5.71 -7.99 -12.37
C SER A 94 4.60 -7.12 -11.76
N PHE A 95 3.36 -7.62 -11.75
CA PHE A 95 2.23 -6.91 -11.18
C PHE A 95 2.35 -6.73 -9.65
N ASN A 96 2.77 -7.77 -8.94
CA ASN A 96 2.95 -7.69 -7.49
C ASN A 96 4.11 -6.75 -7.12
N PHE A 97 5.21 -6.77 -7.88
CA PHE A 97 6.31 -5.83 -7.67
C PHE A 97 5.88 -4.37 -7.85
N ILE A 98 5.00 -4.08 -8.82
CA ILE A 98 4.44 -2.74 -9.01
C ILE A 98 3.60 -2.36 -7.78
N SER A 99 2.73 -3.23 -7.28
CA SER A 99 1.94 -2.98 -6.07
C SER A 99 2.84 -2.71 -4.84
N TYR A 100 3.90 -3.49 -4.66
CA TYR A 100 4.87 -3.27 -3.58
C TYR A 100 5.59 -1.93 -3.71
N GLY A 101 5.94 -1.55 -4.94
CA GLY A 101 6.51 -0.24 -5.26
C GLY A 101 5.56 0.90 -4.95
N ILE A 102 4.26 0.77 -5.26
CA ILE A 102 3.24 1.77 -4.93
C ILE A 102 3.17 1.95 -3.41
N ILE A 103 3.10 0.88 -2.64
CA ILE A 103 3.00 0.94 -1.17
C ILE A 103 4.25 1.56 -0.56
N LEU A 104 5.42 1.24 -1.10
CA LEU A 104 6.71 1.78 -0.64
C LEU A 104 6.82 3.28 -0.92
N LEU A 105 6.45 3.71 -2.13
CA LEU A 105 6.69 5.07 -2.62
C LEU A 105 5.59 6.06 -2.26
N ALA A 106 4.34 5.60 -2.14
CA ALA A 106 3.20 6.48 -1.89
C ALA A 106 3.37 7.36 -0.64
N PRO A 107 3.84 6.87 0.53
CA PRO A 107 4.02 7.73 1.69
C PRO A 107 4.99 8.89 1.42
N ILE A 108 6.07 8.63 0.69
CA ILE A 108 7.11 9.62 0.35
C ILE A 108 6.56 10.65 -0.63
N ILE A 109 5.85 10.19 -1.66
CA ILE A 109 5.21 11.08 -2.65
C ILE A 109 4.19 11.98 -1.96
N VAL A 110 3.37 11.41 -1.07
CA VAL A 110 2.31 12.15 -0.37
C VAL A 110 2.88 13.19 0.57
N THR A 111 3.90 12.86 1.36
CA THR A 111 4.52 13.83 2.27
C THR A 111 5.27 14.91 1.49
N ALA A 112 5.98 14.57 0.42
CA ALA A 112 6.65 15.53 -0.44
C ALA A 112 5.67 16.49 -1.15
N ALA A 113 4.57 15.97 -1.70
CA ALA A 113 3.53 16.78 -2.31
C ALA A 113 2.87 17.73 -1.30
N THR A 114 2.65 17.26 -0.07
CA THR A 114 2.06 18.09 0.99
C THR A 114 2.97 19.26 1.35
N GLU A 115 4.29 19.04 1.42
CA GLU A 115 5.27 20.11 1.70
C GLU A 115 5.41 21.12 0.55
N LEU A 116 5.27 20.67 -0.71
CA LEU A 116 5.29 21.57 -1.88
C LEU A 116 4.06 22.49 -1.94
N ILE A 117 2.88 21.96 -1.60
CA ILE A 117 1.60 22.70 -1.71
C ILE A 117 1.39 23.63 -0.51
N ALA A 118 1.84 23.23 0.68
CA ALA A 118 1.73 24.02 1.88
C ALA A 118 3.10 24.07 2.58
N PRO A 119 4.07 24.83 2.04
CA PRO A 119 5.37 24.98 2.68
C PRO A 119 5.11 25.52 4.09
N ARG A 120 5.49 24.74 5.10
CA ARG A 120 5.47 25.23 6.47
C ARG A 120 6.44 26.40 6.51
N HIS A 121 5.91 27.62 6.52
CA HIS A 121 6.70 28.79 6.89
C HIS A 121 7.30 28.48 8.26
N VAL A 122 8.61 28.26 8.27
CA VAL A 122 9.42 28.13 9.48
C VAL A 122 9.32 29.51 10.15
N ILE A 123 8.54 29.57 11.23
CA ILE A 123 8.56 30.68 12.18
C ILE A 123 9.59 30.33 13.26
#